data_AF-A0A0C2Z9R6-F1
#
_entry.id   AF-A0A0C2Z9R6-F1
#
_cell.length_a   1.000
_cell.length_b   1.000
_cell.length_c   1.000
_cell.angle_alpha   90.00
_cell.angle_beta   90.00
_cell.angle_gamma   90.00
#
_symmetry.space_group_name_H-M   'P 1'
#
loop_
_entity.id
_entity.type
_entity.pdbx_description
1 polymer ?
#
loop_
_entity_poly.entity_id
_entity_poly.type
_entity_poly.pdbx_seq_one_letter_code
_entity_poly.pdbx_strand_id
1 'polypeptide(L)'
;MKNIAKSANISDFSELLKKIKKLKIDTLYPIAKLTAMSDKSRVYLSRLADSGEIVKPKRGYFYKPTNKTLYKASQRTIALDKSLFVNDLFWSVQDGFEINATTLIRAYLTDYTEEDLMGLYALFGYKRLLKECLKMYKKRDNETYQKIRTLLERFEAWRLHDKRD
;
A
#
# COMPACT_ATOMS: atom_id res chain seq x y z
N MET A 1 -8.03 21.03 -18.57
CA MET A 1 -8.89 19.85 -18.31
C MET A 1 -9.31 19.89 -16.85
N LYS A 2 -10.61 20.01 -16.57
CA LYS A 2 -11.14 20.23 -15.21
C LYS A 2 -10.98 18.97 -14.34
N ASN A 3 -10.49 19.17 -13.12
CA ASN A 3 -10.45 18.22 -12.01
C ASN A 3 -11.86 17.74 -11.62
N ILE A 4 -12.44 16.80 -12.36
CA ILE A 4 -13.81 16.31 -12.13
C ILE A 4 -13.84 15.08 -11.19
N ALA A 5 -12.73 14.36 -11.04
CA ALA A 5 -12.71 13.10 -10.29
C ALA A 5 -12.50 13.22 -8.76
N LYS A 6 -12.02 14.37 -8.24
CA LYS A 6 -11.74 14.54 -6.79
C LYS A 6 -12.96 15.02 -5.99
N SER A 7 -13.90 15.74 -6.58
CA SER A 7 -15.05 16.33 -5.86
C SER A 7 -16.20 15.34 -5.63
N ALA A 8 -16.46 14.42 -6.56
CA ALA A 8 -17.56 13.46 -6.45
C ALA A 8 -17.30 12.37 -5.37
N ASN A 9 -16.05 12.04 -5.09
CA ASN A 9 -15.70 10.96 -4.16
C ASN A 9 -15.86 11.34 -2.67
N ILE A 10 -15.77 12.62 -2.34
CA ILE A 10 -15.95 13.11 -0.96
C ILE A 10 -17.43 13.29 -0.64
N SER A 11 -18.26 13.68 -1.63
CA SER A 11 -19.69 13.89 -1.40
C SER A 11 -20.39 12.60 -1.00
N ASP A 12 -20.15 11.49 -1.71
CA ASP A 12 -20.80 10.19 -1.46
C ASP A 12 -20.53 9.66 -0.04
N PHE A 13 -19.28 9.76 0.42
CA PHE A 13 -18.91 9.33 1.78
C PHE A 13 -19.56 10.23 2.84
N SER A 14 -19.56 11.55 2.62
CA SER A 14 -20.18 12.50 3.54
C SER A 14 -21.70 12.31 3.64
N GLU A 15 -22.34 11.93 2.55
CA GLU A 15 -23.78 11.64 2.50
C GLU A 15 -24.13 10.37 3.27
N LEU A 16 -23.34 9.30 3.13
CA LEU A 16 -23.50 8.10 3.93
C LEU A 16 -23.39 8.40 5.43
N LEU A 17 -22.40 9.20 5.81
CA LEU A 17 -22.17 9.57 7.20
C LEU A 17 -23.33 10.41 7.76
N LYS A 18 -23.87 11.34 6.96
CA LYS A 18 -25.09 12.09 7.31
C LYS A 18 -26.30 11.17 7.50
N LYS A 19 -26.49 10.17 6.63
CA LYS A 19 -27.57 9.17 6.75
C LYS A 19 -27.43 8.37 8.06
N ILE A 20 -26.22 7.92 8.40
CA ILE A 20 -25.94 7.16 9.63
C ILE A 20 -26.24 7.99 10.87
N LYS A 21 -25.84 9.26 10.91
CA LYS A 21 -26.08 10.14 12.07
C LYS A 21 -27.55 10.25 12.44
N LYS A 22 -28.46 10.21 11.46
CA LYS A 22 -29.93 10.27 11.64
C LYS A 22 -30.55 8.97 12.14
N LEU A 23 -29.84 7.85 12.12
CA LEU A 23 -30.37 6.56 12.55
C LEU A 23 -30.43 6.46 14.08
N LYS A 24 -31.39 5.65 14.55
CA LYS A 24 -31.48 5.29 15.97
C LYS A 24 -30.29 4.41 16.35
N ILE A 25 -29.83 4.66 17.56
CA ILE A 25 -28.74 3.93 18.19
C ILE A 25 -29.18 2.48 18.47
N ASP A 26 -28.23 1.54 18.39
CA ASP A 26 -28.39 0.10 18.69
C ASP A 26 -29.56 -0.59 17.99
N THR A 27 -30.04 0.01 16.90
CA THR A 27 -31.08 -0.54 16.04
C THR A 27 -30.43 -1.19 14.82
N LEU A 28 -30.80 -2.43 14.54
CA LEU A 28 -30.27 -3.19 13.42
C LEU A 28 -30.93 -2.76 12.10
N TYR A 29 -30.11 -2.40 11.10
CA TYR A 29 -30.56 -2.00 9.77
C TYR A 29 -29.88 -2.84 8.68
N PRO A 30 -30.57 -3.13 7.56
CA PRO A 30 -29.94 -3.72 6.39
C PRO A 30 -29.05 -2.69 5.69
N ILE A 31 -27.90 -3.12 5.18
CA ILE A 31 -26.94 -2.25 4.46
C ILE A 31 -27.59 -1.58 3.24
N ALA A 32 -28.52 -2.26 2.58
CA ALA A 32 -29.29 -1.72 1.46
C ALA A 32 -30.03 -0.40 1.79
N LYS A 33 -30.33 -0.14 3.08
CA LYS A 33 -30.94 1.11 3.54
C LYS A 33 -29.99 2.32 3.44
N LEU A 34 -28.67 2.08 3.43
CA LEU A 34 -27.65 3.12 3.30
C LEU A 34 -27.29 3.37 1.84
N THR A 35 -27.01 2.31 1.10
CA THR A 35 -26.49 2.37 -0.27
C THR A 35 -26.68 1.06 -1.02
N ALA A 36 -26.70 1.14 -2.35
CA ALA A 36 -26.58 -0.01 -3.22
C ALA A 36 -25.21 -0.69 -3.04
N MET A 37 -25.20 -2.02 -3.16
CA MET A 37 -24.02 -2.85 -2.99
C MET A 37 -23.12 -2.77 -4.23
N SER A 38 -22.27 -1.74 -4.28
CA SER A 38 -21.15 -1.59 -5.22
C SER A 38 -19.80 -1.74 -4.50
N ASP A 39 -18.72 -1.95 -5.24
CA ASP A 39 -17.37 -2.07 -4.65
C ASP A 39 -16.93 -0.79 -3.92
N LYS A 40 -17.29 0.38 -4.48
CA LYS A 40 -17.06 1.68 -3.83
C LYS A 40 -17.80 1.78 -2.49
N SER A 41 -19.09 1.40 -2.47
CA SER A 41 -19.89 1.37 -1.24
C SER A 41 -19.31 0.43 -0.18
N ARG A 42 -18.77 -0.73 -0.60
CA ARG A 42 -18.13 -1.68 0.32
C ARG A 42 -16.93 -1.06 1.02
N VAL A 43 -16.05 -0.38 0.29
CA VAL A 43 -14.88 0.32 0.86
C VAL A 43 -15.31 1.38 1.88
N TYR A 44 -16.31 2.20 1.55
CA TYR A 44 -16.81 3.23 2.45
C TYR A 44 -17.46 2.68 3.71
N LEU A 45 -18.26 1.61 3.58
CA LEU A 45 -18.83 0.92 4.72
C LEU A 45 -17.77 0.28 5.61
N SER A 46 -16.64 -0.16 5.07
CA SER A 46 -15.52 -0.65 5.87
C SER A 46 -14.87 0.49 6.65
N ARG A 47 -14.57 1.62 6.00
CA ARG A 47 -14.02 2.80 6.68
C ARG A 47 -14.91 3.32 7.81
N LEU A 48 -16.23 3.31 7.62
CA LEU A 48 -17.20 3.69 8.67
C LEU A 48 -17.21 2.72 9.86
N ALA A 49 -16.96 1.43 9.61
CA ALA A 49 -16.81 0.44 10.65
C ALA A 49 -15.49 0.63 11.40
N ASP A 50 -14.39 0.86 10.68
CA ASP A 50 -13.06 1.11 11.26
C ASP A 50 -13.06 2.36 12.15
N SER A 51 -13.78 3.41 11.74
CA SER A 51 -13.96 4.65 12.51
C SER A 51 -14.95 4.53 13.67
N GLY A 52 -15.60 3.38 13.84
CA GLY A 52 -16.57 3.14 14.91
C GLY A 52 -17.92 3.86 14.72
N GLU A 53 -18.24 4.35 13.52
CA GLU A 53 -19.53 5.01 13.23
C GLU A 53 -20.65 3.97 13.07
N ILE A 54 -20.31 2.74 12.68
CA ILE A 54 -21.23 1.60 12.57
C ILE A 54 -20.55 0.32 13.06
N VAL A 55 -21.35 -0.65 13.49
CA VAL A 55 -20.90 -2.02 13.78
C VAL A 55 -21.65 -2.99 12.86
N LYS A 56 -20.96 -3.99 12.31
CA LYS A 56 -21.52 -5.01 11.41
C LYS A 56 -21.62 -6.36 12.13
N PRO A 57 -22.72 -6.65 12.84
CA PRO A 57 -22.82 -7.87 13.64
C PRO A 57 -22.99 -9.14 12.78
N LYS A 58 -23.54 -8.99 11.57
CA LYS A 58 -23.74 -10.09 10.61
C LYS A 58 -23.73 -9.57 9.17
N ARG A 59 -23.46 -10.47 8.22
CA ARG A 59 -23.39 -10.13 6.79
C ARG A 59 -24.68 -9.44 6.34
N GLY A 60 -24.54 -8.28 5.69
CA GLY A 60 -25.68 -7.52 5.14
C GLY A 60 -26.38 -6.59 6.13
N TYR A 61 -25.97 -6.56 7.41
CA TYR A 61 -26.60 -5.72 8.44
C TYR A 61 -25.59 -4.88 9.20
N PHE A 62 -26.05 -3.77 9.76
CA PHE A 62 -25.26 -2.88 10.62
C PHE A 62 -26.14 -2.23 11.69
N TYR A 63 -25.52 -1.66 12.73
CA TYR A 63 -26.18 -0.72 13.65
C TYR A 63 -25.25 0.44 13.98
N LYS A 64 -25.84 1.55 14.45
CA LYS A 64 -25.11 2.71 14.98
C LYS A 64 -24.86 2.48 16.47
N PRO A 65 -23.61 2.34 16.95
CA PRO A 65 -23.36 2.04 18.35
C PRO A 65 -23.62 3.25 19.26
N THR A 66 -23.97 3.00 20.53
CA THR A 66 -24.19 4.05 21.55
C THR A 66 -22.95 4.93 21.76
N ASN A 67 -21.78 4.30 21.89
CA ASN A 67 -20.50 4.97 21.91
C ASN A 67 -19.74 4.62 20.64
N LYS A 68 -19.00 5.58 20.07
CA LYS A 68 -18.05 5.27 19.00
C LYS A 68 -17.00 4.32 19.58
N THR A 69 -17.17 3.04 19.34
CA THR A 69 -16.10 2.06 19.51
C THR A 69 -15.15 2.32 18.36
N LEU A 70 -14.29 3.34 18.50
CA LEU A 70 -12.99 3.32 17.85
C LEU A 70 -12.41 1.98 18.24
N TYR A 71 -12.37 1.02 17.31
CA TYR A 71 -11.62 -0.19 17.51
C TYR A 71 -10.25 0.27 17.99
N LYS A 72 -9.92 0.05 19.27
CA LYS A 72 -8.55 0.25 19.75
C LYS A 72 -7.73 -0.59 18.80
N ALA A 73 -6.88 0.05 18.00
CA ALA A 73 -5.96 -0.67 17.13
C ALA A 73 -5.35 -1.78 17.98
N SER A 74 -5.48 -3.01 17.53
CA SER A 74 -5.03 -4.17 18.26
C SER A 74 -3.59 -3.90 18.72
N GLN A 75 -3.38 -3.71 20.03
CA GLN A 75 -2.04 -3.57 20.60
C GLN A 75 -1.25 -4.88 20.53
N ARG A 76 -1.86 -5.97 20.04
CA ARG A 76 -1.12 -7.15 19.59
C ARG A 76 -0.21 -6.72 18.45
N THR A 77 1.04 -6.47 18.80
CA THR A 77 2.19 -6.59 17.92
C THR A 77 2.21 -8.01 17.40
N ILE A 78 1.59 -8.25 16.24
CA ILE A 78 1.82 -9.48 15.50
C ILE A 78 3.26 -9.35 15.02
N ALA A 79 4.15 -10.16 15.60
CA ALA A 79 5.46 -10.37 15.03
C ALA A 79 5.23 -11.04 13.67
N LEU A 80 5.20 -10.24 12.61
CA LEU A 80 5.17 -10.74 11.25
C LEU A 80 6.43 -11.57 11.07
N ASP A 81 6.26 -12.88 10.97
CA ASP A 81 7.34 -13.74 10.55
C ASP A 81 7.62 -13.45 9.08
N LYS A 82 8.59 -12.56 8.86
CA LYS A 82 9.01 -12.12 7.54
C LYS A 82 9.56 -13.28 6.70
N SER A 83 9.90 -14.42 7.32
CA SER A 83 10.34 -15.62 6.59
C SER A 83 9.19 -16.28 5.81
N LEU A 84 7.93 -16.06 6.20
CA LEU A 84 6.76 -16.56 5.47
C LEU A 84 6.52 -15.80 4.17
N PHE A 85 7.06 -14.58 4.04
CA PHE A 85 6.99 -13.76 2.83
C PHE A 85 8.24 -14.01 1.99
N VAL A 86 8.31 -15.20 1.39
CA VAL A 86 9.50 -15.68 0.66
C VAL A 86 9.73 -14.92 -0.65
N ASN A 87 8.66 -14.42 -1.27
CA ASN A 87 8.70 -13.77 -2.57
C ASN A 87 7.99 -12.42 -2.52
N ASP A 88 8.73 -11.34 -2.79
CA ASP A 88 8.12 -10.06 -3.12
C ASP A 88 7.64 -10.12 -4.57
N LEU A 89 6.33 -10.01 -4.78
CA LEU A 89 5.68 -10.08 -6.08
C LEU A 89 5.14 -8.69 -6.45
N PHE A 90 5.42 -8.26 -7.67
CA PHE A 90 4.71 -7.17 -8.32
C PHE A 90 3.54 -7.74 -9.10
N TRP A 91 2.40 -7.09 -8.98
CA TRP A 91 1.19 -7.44 -9.71
C TRP A 91 0.79 -6.29 -10.63
N SER A 92 0.70 -6.57 -11.94
CA SER A 92 0.16 -5.62 -12.90
C SER A 92 -1.36 -5.54 -12.73
N VAL A 93 -1.86 -4.34 -12.43
CA VAL A 93 -3.31 -4.07 -12.31
C VAL A 93 -4.02 -4.18 -13.67
N GLN A 94 -3.28 -4.02 -14.78
CA GLN A 94 -3.84 -4.00 -16.13
C GLN A 94 -4.09 -5.41 -16.66
N ASP A 95 -3.10 -6.29 -16.56
CA ASP A 95 -3.11 -7.59 -17.25
C ASP A 95 -3.02 -8.78 -16.28
N GLY A 96 -2.92 -8.51 -14.97
CA GLY A 96 -2.83 -9.54 -13.95
C GLY A 96 -1.48 -10.26 -13.86
N PHE A 97 -0.47 -9.81 -14.64
CA PHE A 97 0.85 -10.44 -14.68
C PHE A 97 1.58 -10.30 -13.34
N GLU A 98 2.18 -11.41 -12.89
CA GLU A 98 2.94 -11.49 -11.64
C GLU A 98 4.44 -11.56 -11.94
N ILE A 99 5.21 -10.62 -11.40
CA ILE A 99 6.67 -10.61 -11.54
C ILE A 99 7.31 -10.69 -10.16
N ASN A 100 8.18 -11.68 -9.97
CA ASN A 100 9.03 -11.73 -8.79
C ASN A 100 10.02 -10.55 -8.82
N ALA A 101 10.06 -9.77 -7.73
CA ALA A 101 10.95 -8.63 -7.57
C ALA A 101 12.42 -8.98 -7.85
N THR A 102 12.88 -10.16 -7.45
CA THR A 102 14.26 -10.60 -7.72
C THR A 102 14.50 -10.79 -9.21
N THR A 103 13.54 -11.35 -9.95
CA THR A 103 13.63 -11.50 -11.40
C THR A 103 13.65 -10.13 -12.08
N LEU A 104 12.80 -9.20 -11.64
CA LEU A 104 12.75 -7.84 -12.14
C LEU A 104 14.09 -7.11 -11.93
N ILE A 105 14.58 -7.09 -10.69
CA ILE A 105 15.85 -6.45 -10.34
C ILE A 105 16.98 -6.99 -11.22
N ARG A 106 17.04 -8.32 -11.42
CA ARG A 106 18.09 -8.93 -12.24
C ARG A 106 18.00 -8.54 -13.71
N ALA A 107 16.80 -8.51 -14.28
CA ALA A 107 16.60 -8.09 -15.66
C ALA A 107 17.13 -6.67 -15.87
N TYR A 108 16.73 -5.73 -15.00
CA TYR A 108 17.18 -4.34 -15.09
C TYR A 108 18.66 -4.14 -14.76
N LEU A 109 19.25 -4.93 -13.84
CA LEU A 109 20.68 -4.84 -13.54
C LEU A 109 21.58 -5.40 -14.64
N THR A 110 21.04 -6.19 -15.58
CA THR A 110 21.83 -6.77 -16.68
C THR A 110 22.16 -5.72 -17.74
N ASP A 111 21.17 -4.93 -18.14
CA ASP A 111 21.29 -3.88 -19.15
C ASP A 111 20.76 -2.54 -18.60
N TYR A 112 21.40 -2.05 -17.54
CA TYR A 112 20.90 -0.88 -16.81
C TYR A 112 21.25 0.45 -17.49
N THR A 113 20.30 1.37 -17.52
CA THR A 113 20.58 2.81 -17.63
C THR A 113 20.69 3.45 -16.24
N GLU A 114 21.21 4.68 -16.15
CA GLU A 114 21.26 5.41 -14.88
C GLU A 114 19.84 5.70 -14.34
N GLU A 115 18.88 5.98 -15.22
CA GLU A 115 17.47 6.17 -14.88
C GLU A 115 16.84 4.89 -14.31
N ASP A 116 17.10 3.74 -14.94
CA ASP A 116 16.63 2.44 -14.43
C ASP A 116 17.19 2.17 -13.04
N LEU A 117 18.49 2.44 -12.84
CA LEU A 117 19.16 2.22 -11.57
C LEU A 117 18.59 3.13 -10.47
N MET A 118 18.24 4.37 -10.82
CA MET A 118 17.59 5.33 -9.92
C MET A 118 16.15 4.88 -9.59
N GLY A 119 15.39 4.41 -10.56
CA GLY A 119 14.05 3.86 -10.36
C GLY A 119 14.07 2.62 -9.46
N LEU A 120 14.99 1.69 -9.72
CA LEU A 120 15.24 0.54 -8.85
C LEU A 120 15.61 0.99 -7.43
N TYR A 121 16.47 2.00 -7.29
CA TYR A 121 16.88 2.53 -5.99
C TYR A 121 15.70 3.10 -5.21
N ALA A 122 14.81 3.85 -5.86
CA ALA A 122 13.60 4.40 -5.24
C ALA A 122 12.65 3.30 -4.74
N LEU A 123 12.55 2.19 -5.47
CA LEU A 123 11.62 1.09 -5.15
C LEU A 123 12.18 0.11 -4.11
N PHE A 124 13.46 -0.25 -4.21
CA PHE A 124 14.05 -1.37 -3.47
C PHE A 124 15.08 -0.93 -2.43
N GLY A 125 15.64 0.26 -2.58
CA GLY A 125 16.66 0.82 -1.71
C GLY A 125 18.05 0.21 -1.89
N TYR A 126 19.05 0.94 -1.41
CA TYR A 126 20.48 0.64 -1.51
C TYR A 126 20.86 -0.79 -1.11
N LYS A 127 20.51 -1.20 0.12
CA LYS A 127 20.97 -2.48 0.70
C LYS A 127 20.51 -3.69 -0.11
N ARG A 128 19.29 -3.66 -0.64
CA ARG A 128 18.71 -4.76 -1.39
C ARG A 128 19.34 -4.89 -2.77
N LEU A 129 19.52 -3.76 -3.46
CA LEU A 129 20.16 -3.74 -4.77
C LEU A 129 21.61 -4.23 -4.72
N LEU A 130 22.39 -3.79 -3.74
CA LEU A 130 23.76 -4.31 -3.57
C LEU A 130 23.79 -5.81 -3.30
N LYS A 131 22.85 -6.34 -2.50
CA LYS A 131 22.77 -7.77 -2.24
C LYS A 131 22.48 -8.56 -3.50
N GLU A 132 21.53 -8.12 -4.33
CA GLU A 132 21.22 -8.80 -5.60
C GLU A 132 22.33 -8.63 -6.64
N CYS A 133 22.94 -7.45 -6.73
CA CYS A 133 24.10 -7.21 -7.59
C CYS A 133 25.28 -8.13 -7.22
N LEU A 134 25.58 -8.28 -5.93
CA LEU A 134 26.63 -9.21 -5.46
C LEU A 134 26.30 -10.67 -5.78
N LYS A 135 25.01 -11.08 -5.69
CA LYS A 135 24.58 -12.42 -6.09
C LYS A 135 24.75 -12.66 -7.59
N MET A 136 24.50 -11.65 -8.43
CA MET A 136 24.66 -11.75 -9.88
C MET A 136 26.12 -11.88 -10.30
N TYR A 137 26.98 -10.96 -9.83
CA TYR A 137 28.37 -10.91 -10.28
C TYR A 137 29.32 -11.76 -9.42
N LYS A 138 28.83 -12.33 -8.31
CA LYS A 138 29.50 -13.25 -7.37
C LYS A 138 30.75 -12.71 -6.65
N LYS A 139 31.45 -11.75 -7.23
CA LYS A 139 32.66 -11.16 -6.70
C LYS A 139 32.57 -9.65 -6.62
N ARG A 140 33.21 -9.08 -5.59
CA ARG A 140 33.24 -7.64 -5.35
C ARG A 140 34.23 -6.91 -6.27
N ASP A 141 35.21 -7.59 -6.82
CA ASP A 141 36.20 -7.03 -7.75
C ASP A 141 35.67 -6.91 -9.19
N ASN A 142 34.48 -7.44 -9.47
CA ASN A 142 33.86 -7.33 -10.79
C ASN A 142 33.62 -5.85 -11.17
N GLU A 143 34.05 -5.47 -12.38
CA GLU A 143 33.99 -4.10 -12.86
C GLU A 143 32.56 -3.55 -12.90
N THR A 144 31.61 -4.34 -13.39
CA THR A 144 30.19 -3.97 -13.46
C THR A 144 29.59 -3.80 -12.07
N TYR A 145 29.92 -4.72 -11.14
CA TYR A 145 29.52 -4.60 -9.74
C TYR A 145 30.03 -3.28 -9.12
N GLN A 146 31.30 -2.92 -9.36
CA GLN A 146 31.88 -1.69 -8.81
C GLN A 146 31.26 -0.42 -9.40
N LYS A 147 30.95 -0.43 -10.71
CA LYS A 147 30.22 0.67 -11.37
C LYS A 147 28.85 0.88 -10.76
N ILE A 148 28.06 -0.19 -10.66
CA ILE A 148 26.72 -0.15 -10.02
C ILE A 148 26.81 0.31 -8.57
N ARG A 149 27.78 -0.24 -7.81
CA ARG A 149 27.99 0.13 -6.41
C ARG A 149 28.28 1.62 -6.24
N THR A 150 29.17 2.17 -7.06
CA THR A 150 29.55 3.58 -7.01
C THR A 150 28.34 4.48 -7.27
N LEU A 151 27.52 4.14 -8.27
CA LEU A 151 26.28 4.88 -8.56
C LEU A 151 25.29 4.82 -7.40
N LEU A 152 25.08 3.63 -6.82
CA LEU A 152 24.19 3.46 -5.67
C LEU A 152 24.69 4.22 -4.42
N GLU A 153 25.99 4.26 -4.19
CA GLU A 153 26.60 5.04 -3.10
C GLU A 153 26.39 6.54 -3.30
N ARG A 154 26.48 7.03 -4.53
CA ARG A 154 26.16 8.43 -4.88
C ARG A 154 24.70 8.77 -4.57
N PHE A 155 23.76 7.90 -4.95
CA PHE A 155 22.33 8.11 -4.67
C PHE A 155 22.01 8.09 -3.16
N GLU A 156 22.66 7.19 -2.41
CA GLU A 156 22.49 7.12 -0.95
C GLU A 156 23.06 8.36 -0.26
N ALA A 157 24.22 8.86 -0.70
CA ALA A 157 24.79 10.11 -0.22
C ALA A 157 23.86 11.30 -0.47
N TRP A 158 23.32 11.43 -1.69
CA TRP A 158 22.33 12.47 -2.02
C TRP A 158 21.11 12.42 -1.10
N ARG A 159 20.52 11.23 -0.88
CA ARG A 159 19.37 11.06 0.03
C ARG A 159 19.68 11.45 1.48
N LEU A 160 20.93 11.28 1.92
CA LEU A 160 21.34 11.63 3.29
C LEU A 160 21.63 13.12 3.45
N HIS A 161 22.09 13.80 2.39
CA HIS A 161 22.24 15.25 2.38
C HIS A 161 20.88 15.96 2.39
N ASP A 162 19.92 15.48 1.60
CA ASP A 162 18.56 16.04 1.50
C ASP A 162 17.72 15.94 2.80
N LYS A 163 18.18 15.15 3.78
CA LYS A 163 17.51 15.00 5.10
C LYS A 163 18.10 15.88 6.21
N ARG A 164 19.13 16.68 5.90
CA ARG A 164 19.85 17.51 6.88
C ARG A 164 19.42 18.98 6.87
N ASP A 165 18.51 19.34 5.97
CA ASP A 165 17.82 20.63 5.90
C ASP A 165 16.35 20.49 6.36
#